data_AF-A0A089P107-F1
#
_entry.id   AF-A0A089P107-F1
#
_cell.length_a   1.000
_cell.length_b   1.000
_cell.length_c   1.000
_cell.angle_alpha   90.00
_cell.angle_beta   90.00
_cell.angle_gamma   90.00
#
_symmetry.space_group_name_H-M   'P 1'
#
loop_
_entity.id
_entity.type
_entity.pdbx_description
1 polymer ?
#
loop_
_entity_poly.entity_id
_entity_poly.type
_entity_poly.pdbx_seq_one_letter_code
_entity_poly.pdbx_strand_id
1 'polypeptide(L)' 'MEFWDRVMQEIFEIIPAGGALTPAEILPELRGVTIRGATLHKEPLNLATLKKKMDVRVSHNRYFEPRDEGRYARKVG' A
#
# COMPACT_ATOMS: atom_id res chain seq x y z
N MET A 1 -7.36 1.94 15.25
CA MET A 1 -6.88 1.97 13.86
C MET A 1 -6.70 0.53 13.40
N GLU A 2 -7.35 0.11 12.34
CA GLU A 2 -7.21 -1.27 11.81
C GLU A 2 -5.81 -1.49 11.24
N PHE A 3 -5.28 -2.72 11.35
CA PHE A 3 -3.96 -3.09 10.82
C PHE A 3 -3.75 -2.63 9.38
N TRP A 4 -4.71 -2.93 8.49
CA TRP A 4 -4.62 -2.57 7.08
C TRP A 4 -4.60 -1.06 6.85
N ASP A 5 -5.30 -0.26 7.66
CA ASP A 5 -5.24 1.20 7.54
C ASP A 5 -3.86 1.74 7.93
N ARG A 6 -3.20 1.14 8.93
CA ARG A 6 -1.80 1.46 9.26
C ARG A 6 -0.86 1.09 8.11
N VAL A 7 -1.05 -0.08 7.49
CA VAL A 7 -0.27 -0.48 6.30
C VAL A 7 -0.46 0.52 5.16
N MET A 8 -1.70 0.93 4.86
CA MET A 8 -1.96 1.91 3.79
C MET A 8 -1.34 3.28 4.09
N GLN A 9 -1.37 3.72 5.35
CA GLN A 9 -0.71 4.96 5.77
C GLN A 9 0.82 4.89 5.56
N GLU A 10 1.43 3.76 5.90
CA GLU A 10 2.87 3.57 5.69
C GLU A 10 3.24 3.55 4.21
N ILE A 11 2.45 2.86 3.38
CA ILE A 11 2.64 2.88 1.92
C ILE A 11 2.49 4.29 1.36
N PHE A 12 1.52 5.06 1.86
CA PHE A 12 1.37 6.46 1.50
C PHE A 12 2.65 7.24 1.80
N GLU A 13 3.26 7.03 2.97
CA GLU A 13 4.54 7.66 3.33
C GLU A 13 5.73 7.18 2.48
N ILE A 14 5.73 5.95 1.98
CA ILE A 14 6.78 5.39 1.11
C ILE A 14 6.75 5.98 -0.30
N ILE A 15 5.56 6.07 -0.92
CA ILE A 15 5.44 6.60 -2.29
C ILE A 15 5.89 8.06 -2.28
N PRO A 16 6.84 8.53 -3.10
CA PRO A 16 7.30 9.92 -3.05
C PRO A 16 6.20 10.92 -3.47
N ALA A 17 6.26 12.14 -2.95
CA ALA A 17 5.35 13.21 -3.37
C ALA A 17 5.57 13.52 -4.86
N GLY A 18 4.50 13.44 -5.67
CA GLY A 18 4.57 13.63 -7.13
C GLY A 18 5.10 12.42 -7.91
N GLY A 19 5.45 11.32 -7.25
CA GLY A 19 5.85 10.07 -7.90
C GLY A 19 4.81 8.97 -7.75
N ALA A 20 5.13 7.81 -8.35
CA ALA A 20 4.31 6.61 -8.28
C ALA A 20 5.18 5.37 -8.20
N LEU A 21 4.74 4.36 -7.44
CA LEU A 21 5.45 3.10 -7.27
C LEU A 21 4.51 1.93 -7.53
N THR A 22 5.08 0.81 -7.97
CA THR A 22 4.41 -0.48 -8.07
C THR A 22 4.36 -1.17 -6.70
N PRO A 23 3.43 -2.11 -6.46
CA PRO A 23 3.42 -2.91 -5.25
C PRO A 23 4.72 -3.72 -5.04
N ALA A 24 5.44 -4.05 -6.12
CA ALA A 24 6.71 -4.77 -6.06
C ALA A 24 7.85 -3.88 -5.54
N GLU A 25 7.83 -2.59 -5.87
CA GLU A 25 8.76 -1.59 -5.32
C GLU A 25 8.40 -1.22 -3.87
N ILE A 26 7.11 -1.24 -3.51
CA ILE A 26 6.63 -0.86 -2.17
C ILE A 26 6.88 -1.95 -1.11
N LEU A 27 6.60 -3.21 -1.44
CA LEU A 27 6.66 -4.33 -0.49
C LEU A 27 8.00 -4.43 0.28
N PRO A 28 9.19 -4.31 -0.35
CA PRO A 28 10.47 -4.38 0.38
C PRO A 28 10.75 -3.16 1.27
N GLU A 29 10.10 -2.02 1.00
CA GLU A 29 10.28 -0.78 1.76
C GLU A 29 9.42 -0.73 3.04
N LEU A 30 8.51 -1.70 3.22
CA LEU A 30 7.71 -1.80 4.43
C LEU A 30 8.58 -2.14 5.64
N ARG A 31 8.34 -1.44 6.75
CA ARG A 31 9.03 -1.61 8.02
C ARG A 31 8.86 -3.03 8.53
N GLY A 32 9.91 -3.57 9.14
CA GLY A 32 9.89 -4.92 9.71
C GLY A 32 8.77 -5.16 10.73
N VAL A 33 8.31 -4.14 11.46
CA VAL A 33 7.16 -4.24 12.38
C VAL A 33 5.85 -4.50 11.65
N THR A 34 5.68 -3.95 10.44
CA THR A 34 4.50 -4.12 9.60
C THR A 34 4.50 -5.51 8.97
N ILE A 35 5.67 -5.98 8.50
CA ILE A 35 5.85 -7.35 8.02
C ILE A 35 5.55 -8.38 9.13
N ARG A 36 6.09 -8.16 10.35
CA ARG A 36 5.80 -9.02 11.51
C ARG A 36 4.34 -8.93 11.95
N GLY A 37 3.72 -7.75 11.86
CA GLY A 37 2.29 -7.60 12.15
C GLY A 37 1.43 -8.43 11.19
N ALA A 38 1.79 -8.46 9.91
CA ALA A 38 1.07 -9.23 8.89
C ALA A 38 1.04 -10.74 9.16
N THR A 39 2.07 -11.31 9.79
CA THR A 39 2.10 -12.75 10.10
C THR A 39 1.05 -13.15 11.14
N LEU A 40 0.47 -12.18 11.86
CA LEU A 40 -0.61 -12.40 12.83
C LEU A 40 -2.01 -12.33 12.20
N HIS A 41 -2.11 -12.00 10.91
CA HIS A 41 -3.38 -11.89 10.18
C HIS A 41 -3.62 -13.11 9.28
N LYS A 42 -4.90 -13.37 9.01
CA LYS A 42 -5.35 -14.50 8.16
C LYS A 42 -4.89 -14.39 6.71
N GLU A 43 -4.60 -13.18 6.23
CA GLU A 43 -4.19 -12.91 4.86
C GLU A 43 -2.73 -12.45 4.87
N PRO A 44 -1.81 -13.17 4.19
CA PRO A 44 -0.40 -12.84 4.20
C PRO A 44 -0.14 -11.54 3.45
N LEU A 45 0.81 -10.74 3.93
CA LEU A 45 1.27 -9.54 3.23
C LEU A 45 2.27 -9.92 2.14
N ASN A 46 1.73 -10.27 0.97
CA ASN A 46 2.48 -10.53 -0.25
C ASN A 46 2.07 -9.54 -1.36
N LEU A 47 2.72 -9.63 -2.52
CA LEU A 47 2.48 -8.73 -3.65
C LEU A 47 1.00 -8.70 -4.09
N ALA A 48 0.35 -9.87 -4.18
CA ALA A 48 -1.03 -9.98 -4.66
C ALA A 48 -2.02 -9.36 -3.67
N THR A 49 -1.86 -9.64 -2.37
CA THR A 49 -2.66 -9.05 -1.31
C THR A 49 -2.41 -7.55 -1.23
N LEU A 50 -1.16 -7.09 -1.29
CA LEU A 50 -0.82 -5.67 -1.26
C LEU A 50 -1.52 -4.92 -2.39
N LYS A 51 -1.39 -5.40 -3.64
CA LYS A 51 -2.07 -4.85 -4.81
C LYS A 51 -3.58 -4.80 -4.59
N LYS A 52 -4.19 -5.92 -4.17
CA LYS A 52 -5.64 -5.99 -3.91
C LYS A 52 -6.11 -4.96 -2.88
N LYS A 53 -5.36 -4.77 -1.79
CA LYS A 53 -5.72 -3.78 -0.75
C LYS A 53 -5.58 -2.36 -1.27
N MET A 54 -4.54 -2.07 -2.05
CA MET A 54 -4.35 -0.75 -2.69
C MET A 54 -5.47 -0.46 -3.69
N ASP A 55 -5.85 -1.44 -4.52
CA ASP A 55 -6.97 -1.31 -5.47
C ASP A 55 -8.29 -0.98 -4.76
N VAL A 56 -8.56 -1.60 -3.61
CA VAL A 56 -9.74 -1.28 -2.78
C VAL A 56 -9.68 0.15 -2.25
N ARG A 57 -8.48 0.68 -1.93
CA ARG A 57 -8.35 2.07 -1.50
C ARG A 57 -8.54 3.05 -2.66
N VAL A 58 -8.04 2.72 -3.85
CA VAL A 58 -8.31 3.45 -5.09
C VAL A 58 -9.82 3.49 -5.38
N SER A 59 -10.53 2.35 -5.32
CA SER A 59 -11.96 2.30 -5.59
C SER A 59 -12.79 3.11 -4.59
N HIS A 60 -12.30 3.24 -3.35
CA HIS A 60 -12.88 4.11 -2.32
C HIS A 60 -12.36 5.55 -2.37
N ASN A 61 -11.59 5.91 -3.40
CA ASN A 61 -11.04 7.24 -3.61
C ASN A 61 -10.23 7.74 -2.38
N ARG A 62 -9.49 6.84 -1.72
CA ARG A 62 -8.74 7.08 -0.48
C ARG A 62 -7.28 6.65 -0.66
N TYR A 63 -6.35 7.36 -0.02
CA TYR A 63 -4.89 7.14 -0.04
C TYR A 63 -4.18 7.24 -1.40
N PHE A 64 -4.68 6.57 -2.42
CA PHE A 64 -3.95 6.38 -3.67
C PHE A 64 -4.79 6.71 -4.89
N GLU A 65 -4.09 7.05 -5.96
CA GLU A 65 -4.63 7.16 -7.31
C GLU A 65 -3.88 6.21 -8.23
N PRO A 66 -4.58 5.55 -9.18
CA PRO A 66 -3.92 4.71 -10.15
C PRO A 66 -3.14 5.57 -11.14
N ARG A 67 -1.98 5.08 -11.54
CA ARG A 67 -1.15 5.61 -12.63
C ARG A 67 -0.89 4.50 -13.65
N ASP A 68 -0.17 4.84 -14.70
CA ASP A 68 0.16 3.89 -15.76
C ASP A 68 0.92 2.67 -15.23
N GLU A 69 0.79 1.56 -15.96
CA GLU A 69 1.56 0.32 -15.73
C GLU A 69 1.37 -0.30 -14.32
N GLY A 70 0.22 -0.07 -13.68
CA GLY A 70 -0.08 -0.63 -12.36
C GLY A 70 0.67 0.05 -11.22
N ARG A 71 1.12 1.30 -11.44
CA ARG A 71 1.70 2.15 -10.41
C ARG A 71 0.62 2.89 -9.62
N TYR A 72 0.95 3.24 -8.39
CA TYR A 72 0.10 3.99 -7.49
C TYR A 72 0.81 5.26 -7.07
N ALA A 73 0.12 6.39 -7.21
CA ALA A 73 0.56 7.68 -6.68
C ALA A 73 -0.17 7.97 -5.36
N ARG A 74 0.41 8.86 -4.54
CA ARG A 74 -0.32 9.46 -3.42
C ARG A 74 -1.52 10.22 -3.96
N LYS A 75 -2.69 10.01 -3.37
CA LYS A 75 -3.81 10.91 -3.53
C LYS A 75 -3.55 12.16 -2.71
N VAL A 76 -3.33 13.29 -3.38
CA VAL A 76 -3.28 14.60 -2.74
C VAL A 76 -4.70 15.15 -2.78
N GLY A 77 -5.28 15.41 -1.61
CA GLY A 77 -6.63 15.95 -1.48
C GLY A 77 -6.74 17.38 -2.00
#